data_AF-A0A8S1IJX1-F1
#
_entry.id   AF-A0A8S1IJX1-F1
#
_cell.length_a   1.000
_cell.length_b   1.000
_cell.length_c   1.000
_cell.angle_alpha   90.00
_cell.angle_beta   90.00
_cell.angle_gamma   90.00
#
_symmetry.space_group_name_H-M   'P 1'
#
loop_
_entity.id
_entity.type
_entity.pdbx_description
1 polymer ?
#
loop_
_entity_poly.entity_id
_entity_poly.type
_entity_poly.pdbx_seq_one_letter_code
_entity_poly.pdbx_strand_id
1 'polypeptide(L)'
;MAVDMIPENGKLPVGQRVYAEKRTEKGKMKPHRLFVAMTTLFVYTAWPYILLLLLLFSWWRPVLLLNLALFSTVLIPTKVFWPEFLNLSVFHTWREYFSFSYKFEEKLDIDGKYIIAEFPHGTYPVGPLLAGTLIPRLFPGRCVHSVGASVLFKIPLYKQMFSWMGCQPADRKTFQRLLQKADVACVVGGVGEMFMQYEEKEQVRRLQKDYEPPHHFRWQPH
;
A
#
# COMPACT_ATOMS: atom_id res chain seq x y z
N MET A 1 -7.60 -16.71 -14.29
CA MET A 1 -8.90 -16.11 -14.65
C MET A 1 -9.15 -14.91 -13.76
N ALA A 2 -8.80 -13.71 -14.22
CA ALA A 2 -8.99 -12.45 -13.49
C ALA A 2 -9.08 -11.28 -14.48
N VAL A 3 -10.01 -11.34 -15.43
CA VAL A 3 -10.18 -10.33 -16.51
C VAL A 3 -11.49 -9.52 -16.36
N ASP A 4 -12.38 -9.85 -15.42
CA ASP A 4 -13.73 -9.25 -15.40
C ASP A 4 -13.88 -7.97 -14.53
N MET A 5 -12.81 -7.25 -14.21
CA MET A 5 -12.90 -6.08 -13.32
C MET A 5 -13.00 -4.73 -14.03
N ILE A 6 -12.86 -4.74 -15.36
CA ILE A 6 -13.25 -3.63 -16.20
C ILE A 6 -14.63 -4.01 -16.75
N PRO A 7 -15.71 -3.26 -16.48
CA PRO A 7 -16.98 -3.52 -17.13
C PRO A 7 -16.77 -3.54 -18.65
N GLU A 8 -17.48 -4.41 -19.39
CA GLU A 8 -17.36 -4.64 -20.85
C GLU A 8 -17.32 -3.36 -21.72
N ASN A 9 -17.68 -2.20 -21.15
CA ASN A 9 -17.72 -0.89 -21.79
C ASN A 9 -16.48 -0.01 -21.56
N GLY A 10 -15.42 -0.47 -20.86
CA GLY A 10 -14.17 0.28 -20.71
C GLY A 10 -14.27 1.61 -19.94
N LYS A 11 -15.39 1.86 -19.23
CA LYS A 11 -15.65 3.09 -18.48
C LYS A 11 -15.50 2.82 -16.98
N LEU A 12 -14.74 3.68 -16.29
CA LEU A 12 -14.62 3.65 -14.83
C LEU A 12 -16.00 3.94 -14.19
N PRO A 13 -16.39 3.19 -13.14
CA PRO A 13 -17.64 3.42 -12.43
C PRO A 13 -17.52 4.67 -11.56
N VAL A 14 -17.96 5.82 -12.10
CA VAL A 14 -17.98 7.09 -11.38
C VAL A 14 -19.20 7.15 -10.46
N GLY A 15 -19.01 7.63 -9.23
CA GLY A 15 -20.07 7.79 -8.24
C GLY A 15 -20.50 6.51 -7.52
N GLN A 16 -20.06 5.33 -7.98
CA GLN A 16 -20.41 4.04 -7.38
C GLN A 16 -19.22 3.42 -6.65
N ARG A 17 -19.47 2.89 -5.43
CA ARG A 17 -18.49 2.06 -4.72
C ARG A 17 -18.46 0.67 -5.35
N VAL A 18 -17.26 0.22 -5.73
CA VAL A 18 -17.02 -1.10 -6.30
C VAL A 18 -16.06 -1.86 -5.42
N TYR A 19 -16.39 -3.11 -5.12
CA TYR A 19 -15.53 -4.02 -4.37
C TYR A 19 -14.48 -4.61 -5.31
N ALA A 20 -13.22 -4.62 -4.87
CA ALA A 20 -12.07 -5.06 -5.65
C ALA A 20 -12.06 -6.58 -5.92
N GLU A 21 -12.92 -7.35 -5.27
CA GLU A 21 -13.17 -8.74 -5.59
C GLU A 21 -14.69 -8.97 -5.51
N LYS A 22 -15.22 -10.07 -6.07
CA LYS A 22 -16.67 -10.39 -6.15
C LYS A 22 -17.41 -10.49 -4.79
N ARG A 23 -16.77 -10.12 -3.69
CA ARG A 23 -17.33 -10.09 -2.34
C ARG A 23 -17.95 -8.72 -2.07
N THR A 24 -19.27 -8.69 -1.91
CA THR A 24 -19.98 -7.53 -1.35
C THR A 24 -19.72 -7.42 0.16
N GLU A 25 -19.95 -6.25 0.75
CA GLU A 25 -19.81 -5.94 2.18
C GLU A 25 -20.34 -7.03 3.12
N LYS A 26 -21.43 -7.71 2.72
CA LYS A 26 -22.18 -8.70 3.52
C LYS A 26 -21.84 -10.15 3.18
N GLY A 27 -21.03 -10.43 2.16
CA GLY A 27 -20.66 -11.80 1.78
C GLY A 27 -19.69 -12.42 2.78
N LYS A 28 -19.91 -13.67 3.19
CA LYS A 28 -18.92 -14.42 4.00
C LYS A 28 -17.84 -15.03 3.10
N MET A 29 -16.58 -14.79 3.43
CA MET A 29 -15.44 -15.39 2.73
C MET A 29 -15.40 -16.91 2.96
N LYS A 30 -15.01 -17.69 1.95
CA LYS A 30 -14.87 -19.14 2.11
C LYS A 30 -13.80 -19.46 3.18
N PRO A 31 -14.01 -20.47 4.05
CA PRO A 31 -13.14 -20.71 5.21
C PRO A 31 -11.68 -20.99 4.85
N HIS A 32 -11.41 -21.71 3.75
CA HIS A 32 -10.04 -21.95 3.28
C HIS A 32 -9.34 -20.67 2.83
N ARG A 33 -10.04 -19.75 2.16
CA ARG A 33 -9.46 -18.47 1.74
C ARG A 33 -9.20 -17.60 2.96
N LEU A 34 -10.11 -17.60 3.93
CA LEU A 34 -9.93 -16.89 5.20
C LEU A 34 -8.68 -17.38 5.93
N PHE A 35 -8.51 -18.70 6.03
CA PHE A 35 -7.31 -19.30 6.63
C PHE A 35 -6.02 -18.88 5.91
N VAL A 36 -6.02 -18.88 4.57
CA VAL A 36 -4.89 -18.41 3.77
C VAL A 36 -4.59 -16.92 4.03
N ALA A 37 -5.61 -16.05 4.02
CA ALA A 37 -5.44 -14.63 4.34
C ALA A 37 -4.84 -14.43 5.72
N MET A 38 -5.44 -15.04 6.75
CA MET A 38 -4.99 -14.91 8.13
C MET A 38 -3.54 -15.39 8.30
N THR A 39 -3.21 -16.57 7.75
CA THR A 39 -1.86 -17.13 7.85
C THR A 39 -0.83 -16.25 7.15
N THR A 40 -1.12 -15.81 5.93
CA THR A 40 -0.17 -15.01 5.15
C THR A 40 -0.04 -13.58 5.67
N LEU A 41 -1.13 -12.96 6.15
CA LEU A 41 -1.07 -11.67 6.83
C LEU A 41 -0.31 -11.77 8.14
N PHE A 42 -0.52 -12.83 8.93
CA PHE A 42 0.22 -13.08 10.15
C PHE A 42 1.72 -13.22 9.88
N VAL A 43 2.12 -14.03 8.89
CA VAL A 43 3.54 -14.16 8.51
C VAL A 43 4.10 -12.81 8.06
N TYR A 44 3.33 -12.06 7.27
CA TYR A 44 3.74 -10.75 6.80
C TYR A 44 3.96 -9.76 7.95
N THR A 45 3.02 -9.61 8.88
CA THR A 45 3.13 -8.67 10.01
C THR A 45 4.07 -9.16 11.11
N ALA A 46 4.18 -10.48 11.29
CA ALA A 46 5.11 -11.10 12.25
C ALA A 46 6.57 -11.06 11.78
N TRP A 47 6.83 -10.81 10.49
CA TRP A 47 8.15 -10.91 9.89
C TRP A 47 9.26 -10.15 10.64
N PRO A 48 9.09 -8.87 11.07
CA PRO A 48 10.12 -8.16 11.84
C PRO A 48 10.42 -8.83 13.19
N TYR A 49 9.40 -9.43 13.83
CA TYR A 49 9.55 -10.15 15.10
C TYR A 49 10.23 -11.50 14.90
N ILE A 50 9.93 -12.20 13.79
CA ILE A 50 10.62 -13.43 13.40
C ILE A 50 12.11 -13.15 13.20
N LEU A 51 12.46 -12.06 12.49
CA LEU A 51 13.85 -11.65 12.32
C LEU A 51 14.52 -11.31 13.65
N LEU A 52 13.83 -10.60 14.55
CA LEU A 52 14.34 -10.29 15.88
C LEU A 52 14.64 -11.57 16.68
N LEU A 53 13.72 -12.54 16.68
CA LEU A 53 13.92 -13.83 17.35
C LEU A 53 15.11 -14.59 16.73
N LEU A 54 15.20 -14.67 15.41
CA LEU A 54 16.34 -15.29 14.73
C LEU A 54 17.65 -14.61 15.10
N LEU A 55 17.67 -13.28 15.22
CA LEU A 55 18.84 -12.54 15.67
C LEU A 55 19.23 -12.88 17.11
N LEU A 56 18.27 -12.98 18.04
CA LEU A 56 18.52 -13.37 19.43
C LEU A 56 19.12 -14.78 19.54
N PHE A 57 18.68 -15.71 18.69
CA PHE A 57 19.20 -17.08 18.63
C PHE A 57 20.46 -17.23 17.75
N SER A 58 21.13 -16.14 17.37
CA SER A 58 22.34 -16.19 16.53
C SER A 58 23.55 -16.87 17.18
N TRP A 59 23.51 -17.14 18.49
CA TRP A 59 24.55 -17.93 19.17
C TRP A 59 24.64 -19.37 18.65
N TRP A 60 23.60 -19.88 18.00
CA TRP A 60 23.56 -21.22 17.43
C TRP A 60 24.01 -21.16 15.97
N ARG A 61 25.11 -21.86 15.62
CA ARG A 61 25.76 -21.79 14.30
C ARG A 61 24.80 -21.92 13.10
N PRO A 62 23.82 -22.85 13.07
CA PRO A 62 22.87 -22.93 11.95
C PRO A 62 22.02 -21.67 11.80
N VAL A 63 21.59 -21.07 12.92
CA VAL A 63 20.79 -19.84 12.92
C VAL A 63 21.63 -18.64 12.48
N LEU A 64 22.91 -18.58 12.88
CA LEU A 64 23.82 -17.56 12.38
C LEU A 64 23.97 -17.62 10.86
N LEU A 65 24.19 -18.82 10.31
CA LEU A 65 24.30 -19.01 8.86
C LEU A 65 23.00 -18.65 8.14
N LEU A 66 21.85 -19.00 8.71
CA LEU A 66 20.53 -18.61 8.19
C LEU A 66 20.36 -17.09 8.19
N ASN A 67 20.73 -16.40 9.27
CA ASN A 67 20.69 -14.94 9.33
C ASN A 67 21.59 -14.32 8.27
N LEU A 68 22.84 -14.78 8.13
CA LEU A 68 23.75 -14.29 7.10
C LEU A 68 23.17 -14.50 5.69
N ALA A 69 22.55 -15.65 5.42
CA ALA A 69 21.87 -15.93 4.16
C ALA A 69 20.65 -15.03 3.94
N LEU A 70 19.84 -14.77 4.97
CA LEU A 70 18.68 -13.89 4.88
C LEU A 70 19.11 -12.43 4.63
N PHE A 71 20.06 -11.92 5.40
CA PHE A 71 20.53 -10.54 5.25
C PHE A 71 21.31 -10.33 3.94
N SER A 72 21.99 -11.36 3.41
CA SER A 72 22.62 -11.26 2.09
C SER A 72 21.59 -11.08 0.97
N THR A 73 20.33 -11.48 1.15
CA THR A 73 19.27 -11.20 0.16
C THR A 73 19.11 -9.69 -0.10
N VAL A 74 19.37 -8.85 0.90
CA VAL A 74 19.31 -7.37 0.77
C VAL A 74 20.33 -6.86 -0.24
N LEU A 75 21.40 -7.61 -0.51
CA LEU A 75 22.41 -7.23 -1.51
C LEU A 75 22.00 -7.63 -2.94
N ILE A 76 21.04 -8.54 -3.09
CA ILE A 76 20.59 -8.99 -4.40
C ILE A 76 19.88 -7.82 -5.11
N PRO A 77 20.28 -7.48 -6.35
CA PRO A 77 19.61 -6.46 -7.13
C PRO A 77 18.18 -6.92 -7.46
N THR A 78 17.21 -6.04 -7.25
CA THR A 78 15.79 -6.34 -7.42
C THR A 78 15.24 -5.54 -8.59
N LYS A 79 14.46 -6.21 -9.45
CA LYS A 79 13.68 -5.53 -10.49
C LYS A 79 12.67 -4.62 -9.79
N VAL A 80 12.65 -3.35 -10.19
CA VAL A 80 11.60 -2.41 -9.77
C VAL A 80 10.37 -2.70 -10.61
N PHE A 81 9.25 -2.96 -9.95
CA PHE A 81 7.96 -3.31 -10.52
C PHE A 81 7.92 -4.66 -11.27
N TRP A 82 7.13 -5.59 -10.73
CA TRP A 82 6.93 -6.93 -11.26
C TRP A 82 5.41 -7.25 -11.32
N PRO A 83 4.76 -7.08 -12.49
CA PRO A 83 3.31 -7.27 -12.63
C PRO A 83 2.81 -8.66 -12.22
N GLU A 84 3.57 -9.71 -12.53
CA GLU A 84 3.19 -11.08 -12.21
C GLU A 84 3.19 -11.33 -10.69
N PHE A 85 4.11 -10.69 -9.95
CA PHE A 85 4.11 -10.71 -8.49
C PHE A 85 2.82 -10.08 -7.92
N LEU A 86 2.38 -8.96 -8.48
CA LEU A 86 1.15 -8.26 -8.05
C LEU A 86 -0.14 -9.06 -8.33
N ASN A 87 -0.09 -9.97 -9.31
CA ASN A 87 -1.19 -10.87 -9.67
C ASN A 87 -1.21 -12.19 -8.87
N LEU A 88 -0.36 -12.35 -7.86
CA LEU A 88 -0.39 -13.54 -6.99
C LEU A 88 -1.72 -13.65 -6.24
N SER A 89 -2.23 -14.89 -6.13
CA SER A 89 -3.50 -15.22 -5.47
C SER A 89 -3.58 -14.76 -4.01
N VAL A 90 -2.44 -14.60 -3.34
CA VAL A 90 -2.36 -14.07 -1.97
C VAL A 90 -2.95 -12.66 -1.88
N PHE A 91 -2.62 -11.76 -2.82
CA PHE A 91 -3.12 -10.39 -2.80
C PHE A 91 -4.62 -10.32 -3.10
N HIS A 92 -5.15 -11.21 -3.94
CA HIS A 92 -6.60 -11.37 -4.11
C HIS A 92 -7.28 -11.77 -2.81
N THR A 93 -6.66 -12.68 -2.08
CA THR A 93 -7.18 -13.19 -0.82
C THR A 93 -7.13 -12.12 0.27
N TRP A 94 -6.10 -11.27 0.29
CA TRP A 94 -6.02 -10.11 1.19
C TRP A 94 -7.07 -9.05 0.86
N ARG A 95 -7.23 -8.68 -0.42
CA ARG A 95 -8.28 -7.72 -0.83
C ARG A 95 -9.67 -8.22 -0.46
N GLU A 96 -9.95 -9.51 -0.66
CA GLU A 96 -11.21 -10.12 -0.24
C GLU A 96 -11.37 -10.14 1.29
N TYR A 97 -10.31 -10.44 2.04
CA TYR A 97 -10.32 -10.46 3.51
C TYR A 97 -10.74 -9.10 4.09
N PHE A 98 -10.13 -8.02 3.59
CA PHE A 98 -10.44 -6.65 4.00
C PHE A 98 -11.69 -6.04 3.35
N SER A 99 -12.39 -6.79 2.48
CA SER A 99 -13.49 -6.26 1.67
C SER A 99 -13.09 -4.95 0.94
N PHE A 100 -11.87 -4.92 0.41
CA PHE A 100 -11.27 -3.73 -0.17
C PHE A 100 -12.14 -3.18 -1.30
N SER A 101 -12.48 -1.90 -1.25
CA SER A 101 -13.37 -1.24 -2.21
C SER A 101 -12.80 0.10 -2.63
N TYR A 102 -13.19 0.55 -3.82
CA TYR A 102 -12.80 1.83 -4.36
C TYR A 102 -14.04 2.56 -4.92
N LYS A 103 -13.96 3.87 -4.99
CA LYS A 103 -14.98 4.73 -5.60
C LYS A 103 -14.24 5.83 -6.34
N PHE A 104 -14.57 6.02 -7.61
CA PHE A 104 -14.12 7.19 -8.36
C PHE A 104 -15.16 8.30 -8.20
N GLU A 105 -14.77 9.45 -7.66
CA GLU A 105 -15.66 10.60 -7.54
C GLU A 105 -15.77 11.35 -8.87
N GLU A 106 -14.68 11.35 -9.63
CA GLU A 106 -14.59 12.00 -10.94
C GLU A 106 -13.98 11.04 -11.97
N LYS A 107 -14.17 11.37 -13.24
CA LYS A 107 -13.54 10.63 -14.32
C LYS A 107 -12.05 10.97 -14.37
N LEU A 108 -11.20 9.98 -14.14
CA LEU A 108 -9.76 10.13 -14.35
C LEU A 108 -9.46 10.11 -15.85
N ASP A 109 -8.62 11.04 -16.29
CA ASP A 109 -8.00 10.99 -17.60
C ASP A 109 -6.95 9.88 -17.59
N ILE A 110 -6.99 8.99 -18.58
CA ILE A 110 -6.12 7.81 -18.61
C ILE A 110 -4.78 8.18 -19.25
N ASP A 111 -4.64 9.34 -19.89
CA ASP A 111 -3.41 9.77 -20.57
C ASP A 111 -2.57 10.74 -19.73
N GLY A 112 -3.17 11.37 -18.71
CA GLY A 112 -2.51 12.30 -17.79
C GLY A 112 -1.42 11.65 -16.91
N LYS A 113 -0.57 12.47 -16.30
CA LYS A 113 0.37 12.05 -15.24
C LYS A 113 -0.20 12.40 -13.87
N TYR A 114 -0.20 11.45 -12.96
CA TYR A 114 -0.83 11.60 -11.64
C TYR A 114 0.14 11.48 -10.49
N ILE A 115 -0.11 12.29 -9.47
CA ILE A 115 0.42 12.10 -8.11
C ILE A 115 -0.73 11.55 -7.28
N ILE A 116 -0.60 10.31 -6.84
CA ILE A 116 -1.58 9.64 -5.98
C ILE A 116 -1.18 9.90 -4.53
N ALA A 117 -1.94 10.76 -3.87
CA ALA A 117 -1.77 11.05 -2.45
C ALA A 117 -2.65 10.11 -1.64
N GLU A 118 -2.04 9.25 -0.84
CA GLU A 118 -2.74 8.37 0.09
C GLU A 118 -2.62 8.93 1.51
N PHE A 119 -3.72 8.97 2.24
CA PHE A 119 -3.71 9.34 3.65
C PHE A 119 -3.44 8.11 4.51
N PRO A 120 -2.52 8.21 5.48
CA PRO A 120 -2.32 7.12 6.42
C PRO A 120 -3.62 6.90 7.21
N HIS A 121 -4.06 5.66 7.31
CA HIS A 121 -5.11 5.26 8.24
C HIS A 121 -4.61 4.04 9.04
N GLY A 122 -4.22 4.28 10.29
CA GLY A 122 -3.78 3.24 11.23
C GLY A 122 -2.27 2.98 11.26
N THR A 123 -1.84 2.16 12.21
CA THR A 123 -0.43 1.90 12.55
C THR A 123 0.32 1.02 11.54
N TYR A 124 -0.39 0.32 10.65
CA TYR A 124 0.21 -0.54 9.64
C TYR A 124 -0.42 -0.30 8.26
N PRO A 125 0.34 0.11 7.24
CA PRO A 125 -0.20 0.64 5.98
C PRO A 125 -0.59 -0.50 5.01
N VAL A 126 -1.51 -1.39 5.42
CA VAL A 126 -2.03 -2.45 4.54
C VAL A 126 -2.85 -1.86 3.40
N GLY A 127 -3.56 -0.76 3.63
CA GLY A 127 -4.37 -0.06 2.61
C GLY A 127 -3.55 0.31 1.37
N PRO A 128 -2.49 1.13 1.51
CA PRO A 128 -1.54 1.44 0.45
C PRO A 128 -0.98 0.21 -0.28
N LEU A 129 -0.64 -0.83 0.48
CA LEU A 129 -0.13 -2.08 -0.08
C LEU A 129 -1.17 -2.76 -0.99
N LEU A 130 -2.43 -2.84 -0.56
CA LEU A 130 -3.50 -3.43 -1.35
C LEU A 130 -3.89 -2.54 -2.53
N ALA A 131 -3.89 -1.22 -2.37
CA ALA A 131 -4.08 -0.26 -3.45
C ALA A 131 -3.04 -0.47 -4.57
N GLY A 132 -1.75 -0.58 -4.21
CA GLY A 132 -0.67 -0.87 -5.16
C GLY A 132 -0.84 -2.17 -5.95
N THR A 133 -1.51 -3.17 -5.38
CA THR A 133 -1.83 -4.43 -6.09
C THR A 133 -3.10 -4.35 -6.96
N LEU A 134 -3.97 -3.37 -6.69
CA LEU A 134 -5.22 -3.18 -7.43
C LEU A 134 -5.04 -2.24 -8.62
N ILE A 135 -4.26 -1.16 -8.46
CA ILE A 135 -4.10 -0.11 -9.46
C ILE A 135 -3.64 -0.65 -10.83
N PRO A 136 -2.64 -1.55 -10.94
CA PRO A 136 -2.24 -2.13 -12.23
C PRO A 136 -3.33 -2.98 -12.90
N ARG A 137 -4.34 -3.41 -12.15
CA ARG A 137 -5.51 -4.13 -12.68
C ARG A 137 -6.61 -3.17 -13.17
N LEU A 138 -6.74 -2.01 -12.53
CA LEU A 138 -7.66 -0.95 -12.95
C LEU A 138 -7.12 -0.19 -14.17
N PHE A 139 -5.81 -0.02 -14.25
CA PHE A 139 -5.12 0.68 -15.33
C PHE A 139 -4.03 -0.20 -15.94
N PRO A 140 -4.39 -1.24 -16.73
CA PRO A 140 -3.42 -2.11 -17.39
C PRO A 140 -2.44 -1.31 -18.24
N GLY A 141 -1.15 -1.63 -18.15
CA GLY A 141 -0.08 -0.95 -18.88
C GLY A 141 0.46 0.32 -18.22
N ARG A 142 -0.19 0.82 -17.16
CA ARG A 142 0.36 1.91 -16.32
C ARG A 142 1.14 1.34 -15.14
N CYS A 143 2.32 1.91 -14.90
CA CYS A 143 3.16 1.57 -13.76
C CYS A 143 3.14 2.74 -12.78
N VAL A 144 2.45 2.56 -11.66
CA VAL A 144 2.45 3.52 -10.57
C VAL A 144 3.57 3.15 -9.60
N HIS A 145 4.55 4.03 -9.46
CA HIS A 145 5.64 3.84 -8.51
C HIS A 145 5.27 4.44 -7.16
N SER A 146 5.44 3.70 -6.08
CA SER A 146 5.26 4.25 -4.75
C SER A 146 6.59 4.69 -4.13
N VAL A 147 6.55 5.67 -3.23
CA VAL A 147 7.69 6.00 -2.37
C VAL A 147 7.43 5.59 -0.94
N GLY A 148 8.39 4.88 -0.35
CA GLY A 148 8.28 4.30 0.99
C GLY A 148 9.48 4.61 1.88
N ALA A 149 9.34 4.31 3.16
CA ALA A 149 10.41 4.51 4.13
C ALA A 149 11.67 3.72 3.77
N SER A 150 12.84 4.38 3.80
CA SER A 150 14.12 3.77 3.41
C SER A 150 14.49 2.55 4.26
N VAL A 151 13.97 2.45 5.49
CA VAL A 151 14.16 1.28 6.38
C VAL A 151 13.58 -0.01 5.78
N LEU A 152 12.47 0.06 5.03
CA LEU A 152 11.86 -1.13 4.42
C LEU A 152 12.81 -1.84 3.44
N PHE A 153 13.72 -1.08 2.83
CA PHE A 153 14.72 -1.57 1.88
C PHE A 153 15.97 -2.16 2.56
N LYS A 154 16.06 -2.08 3.88
CA LYS A 154 17.11 -2.70 4.70
C LYS A 154 16.66 -4.00 5.36
N ILE A 155 15.36 -4.30 5.34
CA ILE A 155 14.78 -5.50 5.92
C ILE A 155 14.79 -6.61 4.85
N PRO A 156 15.37 -7.80 5.15
CA PRO A 156 15.39 -8.91 4.19
C PRO A 156 13.98 -9.36 3.85
N LEU A 157 13.78 -9.83 2.62
CA LEU A 157 12.50 -10.14 1.97
C LEU A 157 11.57 -8.94 1.72
N TYR A 158 11.46 -8.01 2.68
CA TYR A 158 10.68 -6.78 2.50
C TYR A 158 11.26 -5.93 1.38
N LYS A 159 12.59 -5.77 1.29
CA LYS A 159 13.24 -5.06 0.18
C LYS A 159 12.74 -5.59 -1.17
N GLN A 160 12.76 -6.91 -1.37
CA GLN A 160 12.37 -7.57 -2.62
C GLN A 160 10.89 -7.35 -2.87
N MET A 161 10.04 -7.63 -1.88
CA MET A 161 8.60 -7.47 -1.97
C MET A 161 8.21 -6.04 -2.36
N PHE A 162 8.67 -5.03 -1.62
CA PHE A 162 8.36 -3.62 -1.91
C PHE A 162 8.94 -3.18 -3.26
N SER A 163 10.15 -3.64 -3.64
CA SER A 163 10.72 -3.35 -4.97
C SER A 163 9.86 -3.93 -6.09
N TRP A 164 9.40 -5.18 -5.96
CA TRP A 164 8.52 -5.84 -6.92
C TRP A 164 7.15 -5.18 -7.01
N MET A 165 6.69 -4.54 -5.94
CA MET A 165 5.49 -3.70 -5.97
C MET A 165 5.71 -2.33 -6.65
N GLY A 166 6.94 -2.02 -7.07
CA GLY A 166 7.28 -0.73 -7.67
C GLY A 166 7.62 0.37 -6.66
N CYS A 167 7.75 0.01 -5.37
CA CYS A 167 8.13 0.94 -4.31
C CYS A 167 9.62 1.26 -4.36
N GLN A 168 9.96 2.53 -4.14
CA GLN A 168 11.33 3.02 -4.06
C GLN A 168 11.57 3.83 -2.78
N PRO A 169 12.83 3.97 -2.33
CA PRO A 169 13.15 4.81 -1.18
C PRO A 169 12.67 6.25 -1.39
N ALA A 170 12.09 6.84 -0.34
CA ALA A 170 11.62 8.22 -0.31
C ALA A 170 12.77 9.25 -0.24
N ASP A 171 13.68 9.22 -1.21
CA ASP A 171 14.73 10.23 -1.36
C ASP A 171 14.28 11.33 -2.34
N ARG A 172 14.61 12.60 -2.05
CA ARG A 172 14.23 13.75 -2.89
C ARG A 172 14.62 13.57 -4.36
N LYS A 173 15.83 13.04 -4.63
CA LYS A 173 16.33 12.79 -5.98
C LYS A 173 15.51 11.71 -6.70
N THR A 174 15.14 10.64 -5.98
CA THR A 174 14.34 9.54 -6.52
C THR A 174 12.93 10.02 -6.84
N PHE A 175 12.31 10.76 -5.91
CA PHE A 175 10.97 11.32 -6.10
C PHE A 175 10.91 12.28 -7.30
N GLN A 176 11.87 13.19 -7.44
CA GLN A 176 11.93 14.10 -8.59
C GLN A 176 12.10 13.35 -9.93
N ARG A 177 12.93 12.30 -9.97
CA ARG A 177 13.06 11.46 -11.17
C ARG A 177 11.77 10.71 -11.50
N LEU A 178 11.07 10.21 -10.48
CA LEU A 178 9.82 9.49 -10.66
C LEU A 178 8.73 10.40 -11.22
N LEU A 179 8.57 11.61 -10.66
CA LEU A 179 7.60 12.60 -11.16
C LEU A 179 7.77 12.95 -12.64
N GLN A 180 9.00 12.90 -13.15
CA GLN A 180 9.25 13.18 -14.57
C GLN A 180 8.85 12.00 -15.47
N LYS A 181 8.95 10.76 -14.98
CA LYS A 181 8.89 9.54 -15.80
C LYS A 181 7.58 8.77 -15.71
N ALA A 182 6.90 8.80 -14.57
CA ALA A 182 5.78 7.91 -14.32
C ALA A 182 4.82 8.52 -13.28
N ASP A 183 3.68 7.84 -13.08
CA ASP A 183 2.76 8.16 -11.99
C ASP A 183 3.40 7.77 -10.66
N VAL A 184 3.19 8.62 -9.65
CA VAL A 184 3.83 8.43 -8.34
C VAL A 184 2.79 8.40 -7.24
N ALA A 185 2.79 7.33 -6.45
CA ALA A 185 2.02 7.23 -5.22
C ALA A 185 2.87 7.61 -4.01
N CYS A 186 2.35 8.46 -3.13
CA CYS A 186 2.99 8.82 -1.87
C CYS A 186 1.97 8.88 -0.73
N VAL A 187 2.39 8.43 0.45
CA VAL A 187 1.62 8.62 1.67
C VAL A 187 1.93 10.01 2.21
N VAL A 188 0.93 10.90 2.19
CA VAL A 188 1.10 12.28 2.67
C VAL A 188 1.27 12.25 4.18
N GLY A 189 2.22 13.04 4.71
CA GLY A 189 2.54 13.05 6.15
C GLY A 189 3.48 11.95 6.64
N GLY A 190 3.62 10.87 5.87
CA GLY A 190 4.45 9.72 6.21
C GLY A 190 4.05 9.03 7.52
N VAL A 191 5.00 8.29 8.11
CA VAL A 191 4.76 7.53 9.35
C VAL A 191 4.44 8.45 10.54
N GLY A 192 4.87 9.71 10.51
CA GLY A 192 4.58 10.68 11.56
C GLY A 192 3.09 11.00 11.69
N GLU A 193 2.38 11.16 10.57
CA GLU A 193 0.93 11.41 10.60
C GLU A 193 0.12 10.16 10.98
N MET A 194 0.65 8.95 10.78
CA MET A 194 0.02 7.68 11.24
C MET A 194 -0.17 7.63 12.77
N PHE A 195 0.72 8.26 13.55
CA PHE A 195 0.65 8.27 15.02
C PHE A 195 -0.10 9.48 15.59
N MET A 196 -0.48 10.44 14.75
CA MET A 196 -1.05 11.73 15.17
C MET A 196 -2.53 11.87 14.78
N GLN A 197 -3.14 10.79 14.28
CA GLN A 197 -4.53 10.76 13.84
C GLN A 197 -5.44 10.65 15.07
N TYR A 198 -6.12 11.75 15.41
CA TYR A 198 -7.18 11.78 16.42
C TYR A 198 -8.50 11.39 15.75
N GLU A 199 -9.28 10.51 16.39
CA GLU A 199 -10.52 9.92 15.83
C GLU A 199 -11.55 10.96 15.32
N GLU A 200 -11.49 12.20 15.80
CA GLU A 200 -12.47 13.25 15.46
C GLU A 200 -11.98 14.31 14.45
N LYS A 201 -10.70 14.31 14.04
CA LYS A 201 -10.17 15.38 13.17
C LYS A 201 -9.10 14.89 12.18
N GLU A 202 -9.46 14.84 10.90
CA GLU A 202 -8.48 14.84 9.81
C GLU A 202 -7.91 16.25 9.66
N GLN A 203 -6.60 16.44 9.91
CA GLN A 203 -5.93 17.73 9.73
C GLN A 203 -4.60 17.58 8.99
N VAL A 204 -4.47 18.29 7.86
CA VAL A 204 -3.25 18.37 7.06
C VAL A 204 -2.36 19.50 7.60
N ARG A 205 -1.20 19.16 8.18
CA ARG A 205 -0.32 20.15 8.84
C ARG A 205 0.29 21.19 7.90
N ARG A 206 0.31 20.95 6.59
CA ARG A 206 0.92 21.88 5.62
C ARG A 206 0.09 23.13 5.32
N LEU A 207 -1.20 23.14 5.68
CA LEU A 207 -2.07 24.33 5.53
C LEU A 207 -2.09 25.21 6.79
N GLN A 208 -1.51 24.77 7.90
CA GLN A 208 -1.57 25.52 9.16
C GLN A 208 -0.58 26.69 9.23
N LYS A 209 0.41 26.76 8.34
CA LYS A 209 1.33 27.91 8.33
C LYS A 209 0.70 29.17 7.73
N ASP A 210 -0.41 29.02 7.01
CA ASP A 210 -1.09 30.10 6.28
C ASP A 210 -2.57 30.29 6.70
N TYR A 211 -3.04 29.60 7.76
CA TYR A 211 -4.44 29.70 8.21
C TYR A 211 -4.56 30.47 9.53
N GLU A 212 -4.75 31.78 9.44
CA GLU A 212 -5.36 32.57 10.53
C GLU A 212 -6.88 32.36 10.47
N PRO A 213 -7.53 31.78 11.50
CA PRO A 213 -8.97 31.60 11.49
C PRO A 213 -9.69 32.95 11.66
N PRO A 214 -10.71 33.26 10.83
CA PRO A 214 -11.54 34.43 11.07
C PRO A 214 -12.36 34.24 12.36
N HIS A 215 -12.39 35.30 13.16
CA HIS A 215 -13.10 35.39 14.42
C HIS A 215 -14.59 35.03 14.29
N HIS A 216 -15.02 34.11 15.16
CA HIS A 216 -16.39 33.86 15.61
C HIS A 216 -17.50 33.69 14.55
N PHE A 217 -17.88 32.43 14.30
CA PHE A 217 -19.24 32.09 13.89
C PHE A 217 -19.87 31.15 14.92
N ARG A 218 -20.82 31.69 15.70
CA ARG A 218 -21.54 30.99 16.77
C ARG A 218 -22.85 30.48 16.18
N TRP A 219 -22.99 29.17 16.00
CA TRP A 219 -24.22 28.52 15.54
C TRP A 219 -25.30 28.61 16.64
N GLN A 220 -26.49 29.11 16.30
CA GLN A 220 -27.71 28.98 17.12
C GLN A 220 -28.74 28.15 16.33
N PRO A 221 -29.36 27.12 16.93
CA PRO A 221 -30.35 26.30 16.25
C PRO A 221 -31.77 26.86 16.42
N HIS A 222 -32.50 26.99 15.30
CA HIS A 222 -33.95 26.87 15.21
C HIS A 222 -34.30 26.05 13.98
#